data_AF-V4JQ12-F1
#
_entry.id   AF-V4JQ12-F1
#
_cell.length_a   1.000
_cell.length_b   1.000
_cell.length_c   1.000
_cell.angle_alpha   90.00
_cell.angle_beta   90.00
_cell.angle_gamma   90.00
#
_symmetry.space_group_name_H-M   'P 1'
#
loop_
_entity.id
_entity.type
_entity.pdbx_description
1 polymer ?
#
loop_
_entity_poly.entity_id
_entity_poly.type
_entity_poly.pdbx_seq_one_letter_code
_entity_poly.pdbx_strand_id
1 'polypeptide(L)' 'MPDLHPQFLTDTDGRPLSVLLPIAEYTALIERIEVLEDLNDAREALARIERGEEETIPWEAVKAEHGL' A
#
# COMPACT_ATOMS: atom_id res chain seq x y z
N MET A 1 12.94 0.39 2.46
CA MET A 1 12.80 -0.45 1.24
C MET A 1 13.10 -1.87 1.68
N PRO A 2 12.29 -2.88 1.31
CA PRO A 2 12.65 -4.26 1.57
C PRO A 2 14.01 -4.56 0.93
N ASP A 3 14.81 -5.38 1.61
CA ASP A 3 16.06 -5.89 1.05
C ASP A 3 15.70 -6.99 0.03
N LEU A 4 16.21 -6.87 -1.20
CA LEU A 4 15.78 -7.69 -2.32
C LEU A 4 16.93 -8.51 -2.89
N HIS A 5 16.66 -9.78 -3.17
CA HIS A 5 17.58 -10.75 -3.76
C HIS A 5 17.02 -11.31 -5.07
N PRO A 6 16.86 -10.46 -6.11
CA PRO A 6 16.26 -10.88 -7.36
C PRO A 6 17.19 -11.80 -8.17
N GLN A 7 16.58 -12.80 -8.81
CA GLN A 7 17.20 -13.56 -9.88
C GLN A 7 16.46 -13.30 -11.18
N PHE A 8 17.17 -13.06 -12.27
CA PHE A 8 16.56 -12.72 -13.55
C PHE A 8 16.64 -13.88 -14.53
N LEU A 9 15.52 -14.18 -15.18
CA LEU A 9 15.50 -14.97 -16.41
C LEU A 9 15.68 -14.01 -17.59
N THR A 10 16.67 -14.28 -18.44
CA THR A 10 17.01 -13.41 -19.58
C THR A 10 16.72 -14.08 -20.92
N ASP A 11 16.58 -13.27 -21.98
CA ASP A 11 16.58 -13.76 -23.36
C ASP A 11 18.00 -14.18 -23.82
N THR A 12 18.13 -14.56 -25.09
CA THR A 12 19.41 -14.97 -25.70
C THR A 12 20.42 -13.83 -25.80
N ASP A 13 19.96 -12.58 -25.77
CA ASP A 13 20.80 -11.38 -25.81
C ASP A 13 21.18 -10.90 -24.39
N GLY A 14 20.76 -11.65 -23.35
CA GLY A 14 21.00 -11.31 -21.95
C GLY A 14 20.06 -10.24 -21.38
N ARG A 15 18.97 -9.90 -22.08
CA ARG A 15 18.00 -8.91 -21.60
C ARG A 15 17.02 -9.55 -20.61
N PRO A 16 16.72 -8.92 -19.46
CA PRO A 16 15.77 -9.47 -18.48
C PRO A 16 14.36 -9.60 -19.06
N LEU A 17 13.76 -10.78 -18.92
CA LEU A 17 12.37 -11.08 -19.31
C LEU A 17 11.45 -11.17 -18.09
N SER A 18 11.93 -11.79 -17.01
CA SER A 18 11.20 -11.93 -15.75
C SER A 18 12.16 -11.97 -14.57
N VAL A 19 11.61 -11.74 -13.38
CA VAL A 19 12.33 -11.80 -12.12
C VAL A 19 11.70 -12.85 -11.21
N LEU A 20 12.53 -13.64 -10.56
CA LEU A 20 12.18 -14.53 -9.49
C LEU A 20 12.58 -13.87 -8.17
N LEU A 21 11.62 -13.76 -7.25
CA LEU A 21 11.83 -13.25 -5.90
C LEU A 21 11.51 -14.33 -4.88
N PRO A 22 12.24 -14.39 -3.75
CA PRO A 22 11.75 -15.08 -2.56
C PRO A 22 10.35 -14.59 -2.20
N ILE A 23 9.47 -15.53 -1.81
CA ILE A 23 8.07 -15.20 -1.51
C ILE A 23 7.96 -14.10 -0.45
N ALA A 24 8.78 -14.15 0.60
CA ALA A 24 8.78 -13.13 1.65
C ALA A 24 9.08 -11.72 1.10
N GLU A 25 9.97 -11.60 0.13
CA GLU A 25 10.32 -10.32 -0.48
C GLU A 25 9.23 -9.81 -1.42
N TYR A 26 8.61 -10.71 -2.18
CA TYR A 26 7.43 -10.38 -2.98
C TYR A 26 6.28 -9.87 -2.09
N THR A 27 5.97 -10.60 -1.01
CA THR A 27 4.92 -10.19 -0.06
C THR A 27 5.24 -8.84 0.57
N ALA A 28 6.49 -8.59 0.99
CA ALA A 28 6.89 -7.31 1.54
C ALA A 28 6.74 -6.15 0.52
N LEU A 29 6.91 -6.41 -0.78
CA LEU A 29 6.64 -5.42 -1.82
C LEU A 29 5.14 -5.15 -1.98
N ILE A 30 4.30 -6.20 -1.93
CA ILE A 30 2.85 -6.04 -1.99
C ILE A 30 2.32 -5.24 -0.80
N GLU A 31 2.69 -5.62 0.43
CA GLU A 31 2.31 -4.89 1.65
C GLU A 31 2.78 -3.42 1.58
N ARG A 32 3.95 -3.17 1.01
CA ARG A 32 4.46 -1.81 0.84
C ARG A 32 3.60 -0.97 -0.10
N ILE A 33 3.08 -1.58 -1.17
CA ILE A 33 2.19 -0.94 -2.13
C ILE A 33 0.85 -0.62 -1.46
N GLU A 34 0.27 -1.54 -0.71
CA GLU A 34 -0.97 -1.31 0.05
C GLU A 34 -0.83 -0.10 0.99
N VAL A 35 0.29 -0.02 1.73
CA VAL A 35 0.57 1.16 2.59
C VAL A 35 0.68 2.47 1.79
N LEU A 36 1.15 2.43 0.54
CA LEU A 36 1.19 3.63 -0.31
C LEU A 36 -0.20 4.04 -0.80
N GLU A 37 -1.06 3.07 -1.11
CA GLU A 37 -2.44 3.29 -1.49
C GLU A 37 -3.22 3.89 -0.32
N ASP A 38 -3.14 3.29 0.88
CA ASP A 38 -3.75 3.83 2.10
C ASP A 38 -3.30 5.26 2.40
N LEU A 39 -2.01 5.57 2.19
CA LEU A 39 -1.48 6.91 2.38
C LEU A 39 -2.06 7.90 1.37
N ASN A 40 -2.29 7.48 0.13
CA ASN A 40 -2.91 8.31 -0.89
C ASN A 40 -4.37 8.58 -0.57
N ASP A 41 -5.11 7.54 -0.16
CA ASP A 41 -6.51 7.65 0.23
C ASP A 41 -6.69 8.57 1.45
N ALA A 42 -5.82 8.45 2.45
CA ALA A 42 -5.81 9.33 3.61
C ALA A 42 -5.56 10.80 3.21
N ARG A 43 -4.65 11.06 2.27
CA ARG A 43 -4.40 12.42 1.75
C ARG A 43 -5.61 12.97 1.00
N GLU A 44 -6.28 12.15 0.21
CA GLU A 44 -7.47 12.55 -0.51
C GLU A 44 -8.63 12.90 0.44
N ALA A 45 -8.87 12.04 1.43
CA ALA A 45 -9.88 12.27 2.47
C ALA A 45 -9.62 13.58 3.23
N LEU A 46 -8.37 13.81 3.66
CA LEU A 46 -7.97 15.07 4.29
C LEU A 46 -8.24 16.29 3.39
N ALA A 47 -7.91 16.19 2.10
CA ALA A 47 -8.15 17.29 1.16
C ALA A 47 -9.65 17.57 0.95
N ARG A 48 -10.52 16.55 0.98
CA ARG A 48 -11.98 16.73 0.93
C ARG A 48 -12.51 17.40 2.18
N ILE A 49 -12.01 17.03 3.36
CA ILE A 49 -12.33 17.68 4.64
C ILE A 49 -11.94 19.16 4.61
N GLU A 50 -10.74 19.48 4.12
CA GLU A 50 -10.27 20.88 4.00
C GLU A 50 -11.14 21.71 3.05
N ARG A 51 -11.70 21.09 2.00
CA ARG A 51 -12.66 21.73 1.08
C ARG A 51 -14.08 21.79 1.63
N GLY A 52 -14.36 21.17 2.78
CA GLY A 52 -15.71 21.07 3.36
C GLY A 52 -16.63 20.11 2.60
N GLU A 53 -16.07 19.18 1.82
CA GLU A 53 -16.82 18.15 1.07
C GLU A 53 -17.09 16.89 1.92
N GLU A 54 -16.38 16.74 3.04
CA GLU A 54 -16.45 15.59 3.93
C GLU A 54 -16.22 16.03 5.39
N GLU A 55 -16.81 15.32 6.36
CA GLU A 55 -16.70 15.64 7.80
C GLU A 55 -16.19 14.44 8.60
N THR A 56 -15.47 14.71 9.69
CA THR A 56 -15.01 13.67 10.63
C THR A 56 -16.13 13.29 11.61
N ILE A 57 -16.18 12.02 11.99
CA ILE A 57 -17.06 11.55 13.08
C ILE A 57 -16.29 11.41 14.41
N PRO A 58 -16.93 11.67 15.57
CA PRO A 58 -16.28 11.46 16.86
C PRO A 58 -15.99 9.98 17.13
N TRP A 59 -14.78 9.67 17.63
CA TRP A 59 -14.37 8.30 17.96
C TRP A 59 -15.31 7.60 18.96
N GLU A 60 -15.85 8.33 19.95
CA GLU A 60 -16.80 7.78 20.93
C GLU A 60 -18.10 7.29 20.28
N ALA A 61 -18.56 7.93 19.20
CA ALA A 61 -19.76 7.50 18.48
C ALA A 61 -19.52 6.15 17.78
N VAL A 62 -18.36 6.00 17.13
CA VAL A 62 -17.95 4.76 16.44
C VAL A 62 -17.85 3.59 17.42
N LYS A 63 -17.25 3.80 18.59
CA LYS A 63 -17.17 2.77 19.63
C LYS A 63 -18.54 2.33 20.12
N ALA A 64 -19.42 3.29 20.42
CA ALA A 64 -20.78 3.00 20.89
C ALA A 64 -21.58 2.21 19.85
N GLU A 65 -21.44 2.53 18.56
CA GLU A 65 -22.09 1.82 17.45
C GLU A 65 -21.61 0.37 17.30
N HIS A 66 -20.31 0.12 17.50
CA HIS A 66 -19.71 -1.20 17.28
C HIS A 66 -19.48 -2.03 18.56
N GLY A 67 -19.83 -1.50 19.74
CA GLY A 67 -19.67 -2.20 21.03
C GLY A 67 -18.22 -2.39 21.47
N LEU A 68 -17.36 -1.41 21.16
CA LEU A 68 -15.91 -1.39 21.48
C LEU A 68 -15.61 -0.68 22.81
#